data_AF-A0A933J2G2-F1
#
_entry.id   AF-A0A933J2G2-F1
#
_cell.length_a   1.000
_cell.length_b   1.000
_cell.length_c   1.000
_cell.angle_alpha   90.00
_cell.angle_beta   90.00
_cell.angle_gamma   90.00
#
_symmetry.space_group_name_H-M   'P 1'
#
loop_
_entity.id
_entity.type
_entity.pdbx_description
1 polymer ?
#
loop_
_entity_poly.entity_id
_entity_poly.type
_entity_poly.pdbx_seq_one_letter_code
_entity_poly.pdbx_strand_id
1 'polypeptide(L)'
;MGFSRDMMAVRIVIFLLGGFLVIRTVLSAIKTFVVARSEPVFLTRTVFRSVRFFYNLRLNRARGYADRDRIMASYAAISLLALPPVWLIIVWIGYAGMFWALGAPTWTDAFRLSGSSLLTLGFQTANGLPETALMFSEAAIGLVLVALLISYLPTMYSAFQRREAQVTMLDVRAGAPPSVIEMIARYHRIHGLDRLTEVWDRWEEWFADVEESHTSLASLVFFRSPDANRSWITAAGAVLDSAAFAASTLDIPRDPQADLCIRAGYLALRHIADSFHVQYNLNPKPTDPISISRQEFDVVYDDLASRGVPLKRDRDQCWRDFAGWRVNYDTVLLALANLTMAPYAPWSSDRSLIGARKIDRQNEPNR
;
A
#
# COMPACT_ATOMS: atom_id res chain seq x y z
N MET A 1 -12.64 -55.78 2.98
CA MET A 1 -13.31 -55.22 1.78
C MET A 1 -12.30 -54.35 1.05
N GLY A 2 -11.72 -54.84 -0.04
CA GLY A 2 -10.83 -54.02 -0.87
C GLY A 2 -11.66 -53.02 -1.66
N PHE A 3 -11.28 -51.75 -1.64
CA PHE A 3 -11.89 -50.74 -2.50
C PHE A 3 -11.72 -51.14 -3.97
N SER A 4 -12.71 -50.82 -4.82
CA SER A 4 -12.52 -50.93 -6.27
C SER A 4 -11.31 -50.08 -6.68
N ARG A 5 -10.54 -50.53 -7.68
CA ARG A 5 -9.34 -49.81 -8.16
C ARG A 5 -9.63 -48.33 -8.45
N ASP A 6 -10.82 -48.05 -8.97
CA ASP A 6 -11.29 -46.69 -9.29
C ASP A 6 -11.46 -45.82 -8.03
N MET A 7 -12.02 -46.37 -6.95
CA MET A 7 -12.17 -45.65 -5.67
C MET A 7 -10.82 -45.35 -5.02
N MET A 8 -9.86 -46.26 -5.15
CA MET A 8 -8.50 -46.05 -4.64
C MET A 8 -7.78 -44.94 -5.41
N ALA A 9 -7.92 -44.90 -6.74
CA ALA A 9 -7.37 -43.82 -7.57
C ALA A 9 -7.97 -42.45 -7.17
N VAL A 10 -9.29 -42.37 -6.97
CA VAL A 10 -9.97 -41.14 -6.53
C VAL A 10 -9.44 -40.65 -5.18
N ARG A 11 -9.24 -41.54 -4.21
CA ARG A 11 -8.67 -41.19 -2.90
C ARG A 11 -7.25 -40.66 -3.00
N ILE A 12 -6.40 -41.29 -3.80
CA ILE A 12 -5.03 -40.81 -4.03
C ILE A 12 -5.04 -39.39 -4.60
N VAL A 13 -5.88 -39.14 -5.61
CA VAL A 13 -6.01 -37.81 -6.23
C VAL A 13 -6.46 -36.77 -5.20
N ILE A 14 -7.50 -37.08 -4.41
CA ILE A 14 -8.00 -36.16 -3.37
C ILE A 14 -6.95 -35.88 -2.29
N PHE A 15 -6.19 -36.89 -1.87
CA PHE A 15 -5.10 -36.71 -0.91
C PHE A 15 -4.02 -35.76 -1.45
N LEU A 16 -3.59 -35.97 -2.70
CA LEU A 16 -2.59 -35.12 -3.34
C LEU A 16 -3.07 -33.69 -3.55
N LEU A 17 -4.34 -33.51 -3.96
CA LEU A 17 -4.95 -32.18 -4.08
C LEU A 17 -5.04 -31.47 -2.72
N GLY A 18 -5.42 -32.19 -1.66
CA GLY A 18 -5.47 -31.66 -0.30
C GLY A 18 -4.08 -31.20 0.18
N GLY A 19 -3.07 -32.06 0.03
CA GLY A 19 -1.68 -31.71 0.35
C GLY A 19 -1.15 -30.53 -0.46
N PHE A 20 -1.47 -30.48 -1.76
CA PHE A 20 -1.12 -29.34 -2.60
C PHE A 20 -1.75 -28.03 -2.10
N LEU A 21 -3.05 -28.04 -1.75
CA LEU A 21 -3.74 -26.87 -1.20
C LEU A 21 -3.10 -26.38 0.10
N VAL A 22 -2.76 -27.30 1.02
CA VAL A 22 -2.08 -26.97 2.28
C VAL A 22 -0.71 -26.35 2.01
N ILE A 23 0.13 -27.00 1.19
CA ILE A 23 1.48 -26.49 0.86
C ILE A 23 1.40 -25.10 0.22
N ARG A 24 0.48 -24.90 -0.74
CA ARG A 24 0.30 -23.59 -1.39
C ARG A 24 -0.17 -22.52 -0.39
N THR A 25 -0.97 -22.89 0.59
CA THR A 25 -1.46 -21.96 1.63
C THR A 25 -0.36 -21.59 2.61
N VAL A 26 0.44 -22.57 3.07
CA VAL A 26 1.59 -22.30 3.94
C VAL A 26 2.62 -21.44 3.22
N LEU A 27 2.94 -21.73 1.96
CA LEU A 27 3.81 -20.88 1.15
C LEU A 27 3.23 -19.48 0.96
N SER A 28 1.91 -19.35 0.81
CA SER A 28 1.24 -18.04 0.75
C SER A 28 1.43 -17.27 2.05
N ALA A 29 1.27 -17.91 3.21
CA ALA A 29 1.45 -17.27 4.51
C ALA A 29 2.91 -16.84 4.74
N ILE A 30 3.87 -17.72 4.47
CA ILE A 30 5.31 -17.42 4.57
C ILE A 30 5.68 -16.26 3.65
N LYS A 31 5.25 -16.29 2.38
CA LYS A 31 5.52 -15.19 1.43
C LYS A 31 4.88 -13.87 1.85
N THR A 32 3.73 -13.91 2.51
CA THR A 32 3.03 -12.69 2.93
C THR A 32 3.63 -12.09 4.21
N PHE A 33 4.12 -12.90 5.14
CA PHE A 33 4.51 -12.44 6.48
C PHE A 33 6.01 -12.55 6.80
N VAL A 34 6.75 -13.41 6.11
CA VAL A 34 8.16 -13.72 6.44
C VAL A 34 9.11 -13.23 5.36
N VAL A 35 8.72 -13.31 4.09
CA VAL A 35 9.57 -12.92 2.97
C VAL A 35 9.51 -11.40 2.76
N ALA A 36 10.61 -10.71 3.05
CA ALA A 36 10.79 -9.27 2.82
C ALA A 36 11.08 -8.98 1.33
N ARG A 37 10.18 -9.41 0.44
CA ARG A 37 10.24 -9.11 -1.00
C ARG A 37 8.83 -8.97 -1.54
N SER A 38 8.65 -7.98 -2.42
CA SER A 38 7.42 -7.83 -3.18
C SER A 38 7.25 -9.00 -4.15
N GLU A 39 6.58 -10.05 -3.69
CA GLU A 39 6.11 -11.13 -4.53
C GLU A 39 4.58 -11.09 -4.62
N PRO A 40 4.01 -11.07 -5.82
CA PRO A 40 2.56 -11.08 -5.98
C PRO A 40 2.00 -12.44 -5.55
N VAL A 41 1.51 -12.51 -4.32
CA VAL A 41 0.85 -13.72 -3.79
C VAL A 41 -0.61 -13.75 -4.27
N PHE A 42 -0.94 -14.70 -5.14
CA PHE A 42 -2.28 -14.82 -5.74
C PHE A 42 -3.41 -14.86 -4.71
N LEU A 43 -3.23 -15.63 -3.63
CA LEU A 43 -4.25 -15.79 -2.60
C LEU A 43 -4.48 -14.47 -1.86
N THR A 44 -3.41 -13.79 -1.43
CA THR A 44 -3.47 -12.48 -0.80
C THR A 44 -4.16 -11.45 -1.69
N ARG A 45 -3.79 -11.37 -2.97
CA ARG A 45 -4.43 -10.50 -3.96
C ARG A 45 -5.92 -10.81 -4.11
N THR A 46 -6.29 -12.08 -4.13
CA THR A 46 -7.69 -12.53 -4.26
C THR A 46 -8.52 -12.13 -3.05
N VAL A 47 -7.99 -12.28 -1.83
CA VAL A 47 -8.64 -11.83 -0.59
C VAL A 47 -8.84 -10.32 -0.61
N PHE A 48 -7.79 -9.54 -0.91
CA PHE A 48 -7.89 -8.07 -0.98
C PHE A 48 -8.89 -7.59 -2.02
N ARG A 49 -8.95 -8.23 -3.19
CA ARG A 49 -9.95 -7.93 -4.23
C ARG A 49 -11.37 -8.30 -3.81
N SER A 50 -11.54 -9.43 -3.13
CA SER A 50 -12.84 -9.89 -2.65
C SER A 50 -13.39 -8.94 -1.58
N VAL A 51 -12.56 -8.55 -0.61
CA VAL A 51 -12.92 -7.53 0.38
C VAL A 51 -13.21 -6.21 -0.31
N ARG A 52 -12.38 -5.81 -1.29
CA ARG A 52 -12.59 -4.55 -2.04
C ARG A 52 -13.93 -4.54 -2.78
N PHE A 53 -14.34 -5.66 -3.35
CA PHE A 53 -15.64 -5.80 -3.99
C PHE A 53 -16.78 -5.46 -3.02
N PHE A 54 -16.77 -6.03 -1.80
CA PHE A 54 -17.78 -5.71 -0.79
C PHE A 54 -17.75 -4.24 -0.33
N TYR A 55 -16.56 -3.64 -0.24
CA TYR A 55 -16.42 -2.22 0.05
C TYR A 55 -16.95 -1.35 -1.09
N ASN A 56 -16.69 -1.71 -2.34
CA ASN A 56 -17.20 -0.99 -3.51
C ASN A 56 -18.74 -0.98 -3.54
N LEU A 57 -19.40 -2.07 -3.12
CA LEU A 57 -20.87 -2.10 -2.97
C LEU A 57 -21.37 -1.04 -1.98
N ARG A 58 -20.62 -0.76 -0.91
CA ARG A 58 -20.93 0.32 0.05
C ARG A 58 -20.57 1.70 -0.52
N LEU A 59 -19.44 1.81 -1.23
CA LEU A 59 -18.98 3.06 -1.85
C LEU A 59 -19.95 3.58 -2.91
N ASN A 60 -20.70 2.71 -3.57
CA ASN A 60 -21.73 3.11 -4.53
C ASN A 60 -22.84 4.00 -3.91
N ARG A 61 -22.99 3.99 -2.58
CA ARG A 61 -23.94 4.84 -1.85
C ARG A 61 -23.30 6.08 -1.22
N ALA A 62 -21.98 6.22 -1.28
CA ALA A 62 -21.25 7.30 -0.62
C ALA A 62 -21.40 8.62 -1.40
N ARG A 63 -21.68 9.72 -0.70
CA ARG A 63 -21.83 11.06 -1.28
C ARG A 63 -20.62 11.91 -0.87
N GLY A 64 -19.67 12.07 -1.78
CA GLY A 64 -18.47 12.87 -1.57
C GLY A 64 -17.27 12.11 -0.99
N TYR A 65 -16.16 12.82 -0.78
CA TYR A 65 -14.88 12.23 -0.35
C TYR A 65 -14.92 11.72 1.10
N ALA A 66 -15.46 12.50 2.04
CA ALA A 66 -15.47 12.16 3.47
C ALA A 66 -16.19 10.82 3.75
N ASP A 67 -17.32 10.56 3.09
CA ASP A 67 -18.03 9.28 3.22
C ASP A 67 -17.22 8.11 2.66
N ARG A 68 -16.56 8.32 1.51
CA ARG A 68 -15.71 7.28 0.89
C ARG A 68 -14.49 6.98 1.74
N ASP A 69 -13.85 8.01 2.29
CA ASP A 69 -12.73 7.88 3.21
C ASP A 69 -13.13 7.11 4.47
N ARG A 70 -14.23 7.50 5.13
CA ARG A 70 -14.74 6.80 6.32
C ARG A 70 -15.04 5.32 6.05
N ILE A 71 -15.63 5.00 4.91
CA ILE A 71 -15.87 3.60 4.51
C ILE A 71 -14.52 2.89 4.35
N MET A 72 -13.56 3.51 3.68
CA MET A 72 -12.27 2.90 3.32
C MET A 72 -11.24 2.88 4.45
N ALA A 73 -11.45 3.62 5.55
CA ALA A 73 -10.54 3.68 6.69
C ALA A 73 -10.20 2.29 7.26
N SER A 74 -11.17 1.37 7.27
CA SER A 74 -11.00 0.02 7.79
C SER A 74 -10.59 -1.02 6.74
N TYR A 75 -10.53 -0.66 5.45
CA TYR A 75 -10.35 -1.61 4.34
C TYR A 75 -9.08 -2.44 4.47
N ALA A 76 -7.94 -1.78 4.69
CA ALA A 76 -6.64 -2.45 4.73
C ALA A 76 -6.54 -3.39 5.94
N ALA A 77 -6.96 -2.91 7.12
CA ALA A 77 -6.98 -3.68 8.35
C ALA A 77 -7.89 -4.92 8.24
N ILE A 78 -9.11 -4.76 7.71
CA ILE A 78 -10.04 -5.88 7.53
C ILE A 78 -9.53 -6.87 6.47
N SER A 79 -8.95 -6.38 5.36
CA SER A 79 -8.39 -7.25 4.33
C SER A 79 -7.22 -8.09 4.87
N LEU A 80 -6.39 -7.49 5.71
CA LEU A 80 -5.27 -8.16 6.37
C LEU A 80 -5.76 -9.21 7.39
N LEU A 81 -6.71 -8.84 8.25
CA LEU A 81 -7.31 -9.73 9.24
C LEU A 81 -8.15 -10.86 8.63
N ALA A 82 -8.59 -10.71 7.37
CA ALA A 82 -9.30 -11.76 6.64
C ALA A 82 -8.36 -12.86 6.12
N LEU A 83 -7.06 -12.60 5.94
CA LEU A 83 -6.13 -13.60 5.39
C LEU A 83 -6.01 -14.87 6.24
N PRO A 84 -5.78 -14.80 7.57
CA PRO A 84 -5.62 -16.01 8.38
C PRO A 84 -6.88 -16.88 8.43
N PRO A 85 -8.11 -16.34 8.64
CA PRO A 85 -9.32 -17.14 8.51
C PRO A 85 -9.44 -17.83 7.15
N VAL A 86 -9.12 -17.12 6.05
CA VAL A 86 -9.14 -17.72 4.71
C VAL A 86 -8.11 -18.85 4.59
N TRP A 87 -6.89 -18.66 5.10
CA TRP A 87 -5.86 -19.71 5.12
C TRP A 87 -6.29 -20.92 5.94
N LEU A 88 -6.81 -20.70 7.15
CA LEU A 88 -7.32 -21.77 8.00
C LEU A 88 -8.46 -22.53 7.32
N ILE A 89 -9.38 -21.85 6.63
CA ILE A 89 -10.46 -22.52 5.87
C ILE A 89 -9.90 -23.37 4.73
N ILE A 90 -8.90 -22.88 3.98
CA ILE A 90 -8.30 -23.65 2.87
C ILE A 90 -7.52 -24.85 3.41
N VAL A 91 -6.77 -24.67 4.50
CA VAL A 91 -6.07 -25.75 5.20
C VAL A 91 -7.07 -26.79 5.70
N TRP A 92 -8.16 -26.35 6.34
CA TRP A 92 -9.23 -27.22 6.81
C TRP A 92 -9.83 -28.06 5.67
N ILE A 93 -10.16 -27.43 4.53
CA ILE A 93 -10.69 -28.15 3.37
C ILE A 93 -9.65 -29.15 2.81
N GLY A 94 -8.38 -28.76 2.74
CA GLY A 94 -7.30 -29.62 2.26
C GLY A 94 -7.12 -30.85 3.14
N TYR A 95 -7.04 -30.66 4.46
CA TYR A 95 -6.91 -31.75 5.42
C TYR A 95 -8.16 -32.63 5.51
N ALA A 96 -9.37 -32.06 5.45
CA ALA A 96 -10.62 -32.83 5.39
C ALA A 96 -10.62 -33.79 4.19
N GLY A 97 -10.13 -33.34 3.02
CA GLY A 97 -9.93 -34.21 1.86
C GLY A 97 -8.90 -35.32 2.11
N MET A 98 -7.79 -35.01 2.77
CA MET A 98 -6.76 -36.00 3.11
C MET A 98 -7.25 -37.05 4.12
N PHE A 99 -7.99 -36.65 5.16
CA PHE A 99 -8.61 -37.60 6.11
C PHE A 99 -9.65 -38.49 5.43
N TRP A 100 -10.45 -37.93 4.53
CA TRP A 100 -11.40 -38.72 3.74
C TRP A 100 -10.68 -39.76 2.87
N ALA A 101 -9.57 -39.38 2.25
CA ALA A 101 -8.76 -40.29 1.46
C ALA A 101 -8.11 -41.42 2.28
N LEU A 102 -7.70 -41.13 3.52
CA LEU A 102 -7.07 -42.10 4.43
C LEU A 102 -8.04 -43.15 4.98
N GLY A 103 -9.34 -42.89 4.99
CA GLY A 103 -10.31 -43.89 5.44
C GLY A 103 -11.47 -43.39 6.28
N ALA A 104 -11.59 -42.09 6.52
CA ALA A 104 -12.71 -41.57 7.30
C ALA A 104 -14.06 -42.06 6.74
N PRO A 105 -15.00 -42.52 7.58
CA PRO A 105 -16.22 -43.22 7.13
C PRO A 105 -17.10 -42.37 6.22
N THR A 106 -17.20 -41.07 6.52
CA THR A 106 -17.98 -40.10 5.76
C THR A 106 -17.19 -38.81 5.55
N TRP A 107 -17.60 -38.03 4.55
CA TRP A 107 -17.07 -36.67 4.35
C TRP A 107 -17.30 -35.76 5.57
N THR A 108 -18.44 -35.93 6.25
CA THR A 108 -18.77 -35.18 7.47
C THR A 108 -17.85 -35.53 8.62
N ASP A 109 -17.47 -36.81 8.77
CA ASP A 109 -16.54 -37.23 9.82
C ASP A 109 -15.13 -36.72 9.54
N ALA A 110 -14.68 -36.75 8.29
CA ALA A 110 -13.39 -36.20 7.88
C ALA A 110 -13.31 -34.68 8.14
N PHE A 111 -14.38 -33.95 7.81
CA PHE A 111 -14.48 -32.52 8.05
C PHE A 111 -14.48 -32.18 9.54
N ARG A 112 -15.22 -32.93 10.36
CA ARG A 112 -15.22 -32.76 11.82
C ARG A 112 -13.87 -33.12 12.44
N LEU A 113 -13.20 -34.17 11.95
CA LEU A 113 -11.90 -34.62 12.45
C LEU A 113 -10.84 -33.55 12.21
N SER A 114 -10.79 -33.06 10.97
CA SER A 114 -9.92 -31.95 10.55
C SER A 114 -10.21 -30.67 11.33
N GLY A 115 -11.50 -30.32 11.52
CA GLY A 115 -11.87 -29.13 12.29
C GLY A 115 -11.47 -29.23 13.76
N SER A 116 -11.67 -30.40 14.37
CA SER A 116 -11.26 -30.69 15.75
C SER A 116 -9.75 -30.57 15.94
N SER A 117 -8.99 -31.03 14.95
CA SER A 117 -7.54 -31.03 14.90
C SER A 117 -6.96 -29.61 14.67
N LEU A 118 -7.39 -28.93 13.59
CA LEU A 118 -6.95 -27.58 13.24
C LEU A 118 -7.23 -26.54 14.34
N LEU A 119 -8.41 -26.61 14.95
CA LEU A 119 -8.82 -25.72 16.04
C LEU A 119 -8.38 -26.23 17.41
N THR A 120 -7.66 -27.36 17.47
CA THR A 120 -7.14 -27.96 18.71
C THR A 120 -8.21 -28.28 19.76
N LEU A 121 -9.44 -28.60 19.31
CA LEU A 121 -10.59 -28.87 20.19
C LEU A 121 -10.57 -30.30 20.76
N GLY A 122 -9.97 -31.26 20.05
CA GLY A 122 -9.70 -32.61 20.55
C GLY A 122 -10.92 -33.51 20.82
N PHE A 123 -12.11 -33.15 20.36
CA PHE A 123 -13.33 -33.95 20.58
C PHE A 123 -13.47 -35.17 19.63
N GLN A 124 -12.62 -35.29 18.61
CA GLN A 124 -12.63 -36.42 17.68
C GLN A 124 -11.21 -36.99 17.54
N THR A 125 -11.10 -38.31 17.66
CA THR A 125 -9.82 -39.02 17.60
C THR A 125 -9.59 -39.66 16.25
N ALA A 126 -8.33 -39.63 15.79
CA ALA A 126 -7.89 -40.34 14.60
C ALA A 126 -7.82 -41.85 14.85
N ASN A 127 -8.08 -42.64 13.81
CA ASN A 127 -7.98 -44.09 13.86
C ASN A 127 -6.69 -44.55 13.17
N GLY A 128 -5.75 -45.07 13.96
CA GLY A 128 -4.48 -45.60 13.46
C GLY A 128 -3.42 -44.53 13.17
N LEU A 129 -2.19 -45.00 12.98
CA LEU A 129 -1.00 -44.15 12.90
C LEU A 129 -1.02 -43.10 11.77
N PRO A 130 -1.48 -43.39 10.53
CA PRO A 130 -1.46 -42.40 9.45
C PRO A 130 -2.39 -41.20 9.72
N GLU A 131 -3.60 -41.45 10.22
CA GLU A 131 -4.54 -40.39 10.59
C GLU A 131 -4.02 -39.58 11.78
N THR A 132 -3.42 -40.22 12.79
CA THR A 132 -2.85 -39.52 13.95
C THR A 132 -1.68 -38.61 13.55
N ALA A 133 -0.79 -39.08 12.67
CA ALA A 133 0.31 -38.26 12.16
C ALA A 133 -0.21 -37.04 11.39
N LEU A 134 -1.26 -37.23 10.59
CA LEU A 134 -1.89 -36.16 9.83
C LEU A 134 -2.54 -35.12 10.75
N MET A 135 -3.26 -35.57 11.79
CA MET A 135 -3.84 -34.73 12.84
C MET A 135 -2.79 -33.86 13.54
N PHE A 136 -1.66 -34.44 13.98
CA PHE A 136 -0.60 -33.65 14.60
C PHE A 136 0.01 -32.63 13.65
N SER A 137 0.19 -32.99 12.37
CA SER A 137 0.70 -32.04 11.37
C SER A 137 -0.26 -30.86 11.15
N GLU A 138 -1.57 -31.11 11.11
CA GLU A 138 -2.58 -30.08 10.93
C GLU A 138 -2.64 -29.14 12.13
N ALA A 139 -2.66 -29.68 13.35
CA ALA A 139 -2.64 -28.90 14.57
C ALA A 139 -1.38 -28.01 14.64
N ALA A 140 -0.21 -28.57 14.29
CA ALA A 140 1.04 -27.82 14.25
C ALA A 140 1.00 -26.68 13.21
N ILE A 141 0.52 -26.94 11.99
CA ILE A 141 0.38 -25.92 10.95
C ILE A 141 -0.62 -24.85 11.35
N GLY A 142 -1.77 -25.23 11.90
CA GLY A 142 -2.77 -24.30 12.42
C GLY A 142 -2.18 -23.37 13.48
N LEU A 143 -1.45 -23.92 14.44
CA LEU A 143 -0.76 -23.14 15.48
C LEU A 143 0.28 -22.19 14.90
N VAL A 144 1.10 -22.64 13.95
CA VAL A 144 2.10 -21.79 13.28
C VAL A 144 1.44 -20.64 12.53
N LEU A 145 0.34 -20.89 11.81
CA LEU A 145 -0.39 -19.85 11.07
C LEU A 145 -0.99 -18.79 12.03
N VAL A 146 -1.54 -19.22 13.16
CA VAL A 146 -2.05 -18.31 14.20
C VAL A 146 -0.91 -17.53 14.85
N ALA A 147 0.22 -18.18 15.16
CA ALA A 147 1.39 -17.53 15.74
C ALA A 147 1.98 -16.45 14.82
N LEU A 148 2.08 -16.73 13.51
CA LEU A 148 2.52 -15.75 12.50
C LEU A 148 1.60 -14.53 12.44
N LEU A 149 0.28 -14.71 12.60
CA LEU A 149 -0.65 -13.57 12.64
C LEU A 149 -0.38 -12.68 13.87
N ILE A 150 -0.23 -13.29 15.04
CA ILE A 150 -0.02 -12.57 16.30
C ILE A 150 1.28 -11.76 16.22
N SER A 151 2.35 -12.32 15.64
CA SER A 151 3.63 -11.62 15.49
C SER A 151 3.63 -10.55 14.40
N TYR A 152 2.76 -10.66 13.40
CA TYR A 152 2.75 -9.74 12.26
C TYR A 152 2.06 -8.40 12.55
N LEU A 153 0.99 -8.38 13.34
CA LEU A 153 0.26 -7.15 13.67
C LEU A 153 1.14 -6.07 14.32
N PRO A 154 1.97 -6.37 15.34
CA PRO A 154 2.89 -5.38 15.92
C PRO A 154 3.86 -4.79 14.91
N THR A 155 4.44 -5.62 14.04
CA THR A 155 5.38 -5.18 12.99
C THR A 155 4.72 -4.20 12.02
N MET A 156 3.49 -4.50 11.59
CA MET A 156 2.69 -3.61 10.75
C MET A 156 2.41 -2.27 11.40
N TYR A 157 1.97 -2.26 12.67
CA TYR A 157 1.68 -1.02 13.38
C TYR A 157 2.94 -0.18 13.58
N SER A 158 4.08 -0.83 13.88
CA SER A 158 5.36 -0.15 14.01
C SER A 158 5.79 0.52 12.70
N ALA A 159 5.69 -0.17 11.57
CA ALA A 159 5.99 0.39 10.26
C ALA A 159 5.03 1.53 9.88
N PHE A 160 3.74 1.36 10.15
CA PHE A 160 2.74 2.42 9.95
C PHE A 160 3.04 3.66 10.77
N GLN A 161 3.39 3.51 12.06
CA GLN A 161 3.72 4.62 12.95
C GLN A 161 4.97 5.38 12.48
N ARG A 162 6.03 4.67 12.06
CA ARG A 162 7.24 5.31 11.51
C ARG A 162 6.92 6.16 10.27
N ARG A 163 6.15 5.60 9.33
CA ARG A 163 5.67 6.34 8.15
C ARG A 163 4.86 7.58 8.56
N GLU A 164 3.90 7.41 9.45
CA GLU A 164 2.91 8.45 9.76
C GLU A 164 3.50 9.63 10.55
N ALA A 165 4.59 9.41 11.27
CA ALA A 165 5.27 10.45 12.06
C ALA A 165 5.67 11.65 11.18
N GLN A 166 6.36 11.41 10.05
CA GLN A 166 6.78 12.51 9.16
C GLN A 166 5.60 13.11 8.39
N VAL A 167 4.62 12.29 7.97
CA VAL A 167 3.40 12.76 7.31
C VAL A 167 2.63 13.73 8.21
N THR A 168 2.50 13.41 9.50
CA THR A 168 1.84 14.28 10.48
C THR A 168 2.61 15.59 10.71
N MET A 169 3.94 15.53 10.74
CA MET A 169 4.78 16.73 10.87
C MET A 169 4.72 17.65 9.65
N LEU A 170 4.26 17.16 8.50
CA LEU A 170 4.20 17.97 7.28
C LEU A 170 3.13 19.06 7.34
N ASP A 171 2.01 18.87 8.05
CA ASP A 171 0.91 19.87 8.10
C ASP A 171 1.37 21.24 8.60
N VAL A 172 2.24 21.26 9.62
CA VAL A 172 2.79 22.52 10.17
C VAL A 172 3.83 23.14 9.24
N ARG A 173 4.42 22.35 8.34
CA ARG A 173 5.46 22.78 7.40
C ARG A 173 4.93 23.20 6.04
N ALA A 174 3.96 22.48 5.48
CA ALA A 174 3.47 22.63 4.10
C ALA A 174 1.95 22.85 4.00
N GLY A 175 1.24 22.90 5.13
CA GLY A 175 -0.22 23.09 5.16
C GLY A 175 -1.02 21.79 5.02
N ALA A 176 -2.35 21.92 5.11
CA ALA A 176 -3.31 20.84 4.91
C ALA A 176 -4.41 21.33 3.95
N PRO A 177 -4.40 20.95 2.66
CA PRO A 177 -3.48 19.98 2.04
C PRO A 177 -2.04 20.51 1.90
N PRO A 178 -1.04 19.61 1.85
CA PRO A 178 0.36 20.02 1.72
C PRO A 178 0.62 20.59 0.31
N SER A 179 1.38 21.70 0.24
CA SER A 179 1.70 22.38 -1.02
C SER A 179 3.07 23.03 -1.04
N VAL A 180 3.64 23.21 -2.24
CA VAL A 180 4.93 23.89 -2.45
C VAL A 180 4.89 25.33 -1.96
N ILE A 181 3.82 26.06 -2.28
CA ILE A 181 3.65 27.46 -1.87
C ILE A 181 3.80 27.59 -0.35
N GLU A 182 3.00 26.85 0.40
CA GLU A 182 3.00 26.95 1.85
C GLU A 182 4.32 26.49 2.46
N MET A 183 4.93 25.42 1.90
CA MET A 183 6.21 24.92 2.38
C MET A 183 7.32 25.97 2.23
N ILE A 184 7.52 26.49 1.02
CA ILE A 184 8.59 27.46 0.75
C ILE A 184 8.32 28.78 1.47
N ALA A 185 7.09 29.29 1.44
CA ALA A 185 6.72 30.54 2.09
C ALA A 185 6.93 30.49 3.62
N ARG A 186 6.57 29.37 4.27
CA ARG A 186 6.75 29.22 5.72
C ARG A 186 8.23 29.14 6.10
N TYR A 187 9.03 28.39 5.35
CA TYR A 187 10.47 28.31 5.61
C TYR A 187 11.14 29.66 5.41
N HIS A 188 10.80 30.37 4.33
CA HIS A 188 11.30 31.73 4.10
C HIS A 188 10.96 32.68 5.26
N ARG A 189 9.74 32.61 5.80
CA ARG A 189 9.27 33.51 6.85
C ARG A 189 9.77 33.17 8.26
N ILE A 190 9.90 31.89 8.60
CA ILE A 190 10.09 31.44 10.00
C ILE A 190 11.52 31.02 10.29
N HIS A 191 12.13 30.22 9.41
CA HIS A 191 13.39 29.51 9.71
C HIS A 191 14.58 29.92 8.85
N GLY A 192 14.33 30.39 7.62
CA GLY A 192 15.34 30.51 6.58
C GLY A 192 15.27 29.34 5.59
N LEU A 193 15.54 29.62 4.31
CA LEU A 193 15.52 28.63 3.24
C LEU A 193 16.68 27.63 3.33
N ASP A 194 17.78 28.00 4.01
CA ASP A 194 18.92 27.14 4.33
C ASP A 194 18.53 25.91 5.16
N ARG A 195 17.48 26.03 5.99
CA ARG A 195 16.95 24.95 6.82
C ARG A 195 16.11 23.93 6.07
N LEU A 196 15.88 24.12 4.76
CA LEU A 196 15.21 23.13 3.93
C LEU A 196 16.05 21.84 3.82
N THR A 197 17.39 21.94 3.89
CA THR A 197 18.32 20.80 3.92
C THR A 197 17.91 19.73 4.93
N GLU A 198 17.56 20.15 6.16
CA GLU A 198 17.14 19.22 7.23
C GLU A 198 15.82 18.50 6.93
N VAL A 199 14.97 19.11 6.09
CA VAL A 199 13.76 18.45 5.62
C VAL A 199 14.11 17.40 4.60
N TRP A 200 14.98 17.73 3.65
CA TRP A 200 15.41 16.81 2.61
C TRP A 200 16.12 15.58 3.20
N ASP A 201 16.99 15.76 4.20
CA ASP A 201 17.62 14.67 4.96
C ASP A 201 16.58 13.70 5.55
N ARG A 202 15.62 14.23 6.32
CA ARG A 202 14.60 13.41 6.99
C ARG A 202 13.69 12.70 6.00
N TRP A 203 13.39 13.35 4.87
CA TRP A 203 12.53 12.75 3.85
C TRP A 203 13.28 11.75 2.97
N GLU A 204 14.58 11.90 2.75
CA GLU A 204 15.43 10.85 2.16
C GLU A 204 15.34 9.57 3.00
N GLU A 205 15.59 9.67 4.31
CA GLU A 205 15.46 8.54 5.25
C GLU A 205 14.03 7.96 5.22
N TRP A 206 13.01 8.83 5.25
CA TRP A 206 11.62 8.40 5.19
C TRP A 206 11.28 7.67 3.89
N PHE A 207 11.81 8.11 2.74
CA PHE A 207 11.59 7.44 1.46
C PHE A 207 12.21 6.04 1.45
N ALA A 208 13.41 5.88 2.01
CA ALA A 208 14.03 4.57 2.16
C ALA A 208 13.21 3.64 3.07
N ASP A 209 12.73 4.14 4.21
CA ASP A 209 11.87 3.41 5.14
C ASP A 209 10.53 3.01 4.49
N VAL A 210 9.93 3.90 3.70
CA VAL A 210 8.67 3.65 3.01
C VAL A 210 8.85 2.66 1.87
N GLU A 211 9.93 2.78 1.10
CA GLU A 211 10.28 1.80 0.06
C GLU A 211 10.39 0.39 0.64
N GLU A 212 11.19 0.20 1.69
CA GLU A 212 11.38 -1.09 2.34
C GLU A 212 10.03 -1.62 2.86
N SER A 213 9.36 -0.83 3.70
CA SER A 213 8.15 -1.29 4.37
C SER A 213 6.99 -1.54 3.41
N HIS A 214 6.81 -0.73 2.36
CA HIS A 214 5.66 -0.85 1.45
C HIS A 214 5.89 -1.86 0.33
N THR A 215 7.14 -2.25 0.06
CA THR A 215 7.45 -3.38 -0.82
C THR A 215 7.46 -4.71 -0.07
N SER A 216 7.95 -4.74 1.19
CA SER A 216 7.89 -5.91 2.07
C SER A 216 6.46 -6.20 2.57
N LEU A 217 5.70 -5.16 2.91
CA LEU A 217 4.36 -5.25 3.52
C LEU A 217 3.36 -4.49 2.66
N ALA A 218 3.09 -5.00 1.45
CA ALA A 218 2.27 -4.32 0.43
C ALA A 218 0.87 -3.86 0.90
N SER A 219 0.33 -4.43 1.98
CA SER A 219 -0.91 -3.96 2.58
C SER A 219 -0.82 -2.54 3.18
N LEU A 220 0.37 -2.12 3.65
CA LEU A 220 0.61 -0.78 4.22
C LEU A 220 0.27 0.36 3.27
N VAL A 221 0.43 0.14 1.96
CA VAL A 221 0.07 1.10 0.91
C VAL A 221 -1.38 1.56 1.03
N PHE A 222 -2.28 0.68 1.50
CA PHE A 222 -3.70 0.97 1.66
C PHE A 222 -4.09 1.42 3.08
N PHE A 223 -3.16 1.44 4.04
CA PHE A 223 -3.43 1.97 5.38
C PHE A 223 -3.55 3.50 5.31
N ARG A 224 -4.76 3.99 5.58
CA ARG A 224 -5.06 5.42 5.63
C ARG A 224 -4.46 6.07 6.87
N SER A 225 -4.12 7.34 6.74
CA SER A 225 -3.74 8.19 7.87
C SER A 225 -4.90 8.30 8.87
N PRO A 226 -4.63 8.52 10.17
CA PRO A 226 -5.70 8.73 11.16
C PRO A 226 -6.56 9.96 10.87
N ASP A 227 -5.98 10.99 10.26
CA ASP A 227 -6.69 12.16 9.74
C ASP A 227 -7.06 11.94 8.26
N ALA A 228 -8.33 12.13 7.93
CA ALA A 228 -8.89 11.92 6.59
C ALA A 228 -8.31 12.86 5.51
N ASN A 229 -7.75 14.00 5.93
CA ASN A 229 -7.14 14.98 5.04
C ASN A 229 -5.64 14.71 4.80
N ARG A 230 -5.06 13.72 5.50
CA ARG A 230 -3.66 13.34 5.33
C ARG A 230 -3.53 12.10 4.46
N SER A 231 -2.41 12.04 3.75
CA SER A 231 -2.00 10.83 3.06
C SER A 231 -0.52 10.83 2.83
N TRP A 232 0.10 9.66 3.05
CA TRP A 232 1.53 9.48 2.82
C TRP A 232 1.94 9.79 1.36
N ILE A 233 1.06 9.50 0.38
CA ILE A 233 1.39 9.71 -1.03
C ILE A 233 1.25 11.18 -1.44
N THR A 234 0.30 11.94 -0.88
CA THR A 234 0.21 13.39 -1.13
C THR A 234 1.31 14.14 -0.40
N ALA A 235 1.69 13.68 0.79
CA ALA A 235 2.85 14.19 1.52
C ALA A 235 4.15 13.97 0.74
N ALA A 236 4.38 12.75 0.24
CA ALA A 236 5.49 12.43 -0.65
C ALA A 236 5.52 13.33 -1.88
N GLY A 237 4.36 13.52 -2.54
CA GLY A 237 4.24 14.40 -3.70
C GLY A 237 4.62 15.85 -3.37
N ALA A 238 4.06 16.43 -2.31
CA ALA A 238 4.34 17.79 -1.92
C ALA A 238 5.81 18.03 -1.57
N VAL A 239 6.47 17.06 -0.93
CA VAL A 239 7.90 17.14 -0.60
C VAL A 239 8.76 17.06 -1.86
N LEU A 240 8.46 16.13 -2.77
CA LEU A 240 9.19 15.99 -4.03
C LEU A 240 9.02 17.22 -4.93
N ASP A 241 7.78 17.74 -5.02
CA ASP A 241 7.49 18.96 -5.76
C ASP A 241 8.20 20.17 -5.13
N SER A 242 8.28 20.24 -3.80
CA SER A 242 8.98 21.32 -3.08
C SER A 242 10.49 21.24 -3.26
N ALA A 243 11.08 20.04 -3.20
CA ALA A 243 12.51 19.84 -3.45
C ALA A 243 12.87 20.17 -4.91
N ALA A 244 12.04 19.71 -5.87
CA ALA A 244 12.23 20.01 -7.29
C ALA A 244 12.08 21.52 -7.57
N PHE A 245 11.11 22.18 -6.93
CA PHE A 245 10.95 23.64 -7.02
C PHE A 245 12.14 24.37 -6.38
N ALA A 246 12.61 23.90 -5.22
CA ALA A 246 13.77 24.48 -4.54
C ALA A 246 15.02 24.43 -5.41
N ALA A 247 15.37 23.25 -5.95
CA ALA A 247 16.55 23.05 -6.80
C ALA A 247 16.48 23.86 -8.11
N SER A 248 15.29 23.93 -8.72
CA SER A 248 15.09 24.62 -10.00
C SER A 248 15.01 26.13 -9.87
N THR A 249 14.32 26.64 -8.85
CA THR A 249 13.73 28.00 -8.90
C THR A 249 14.25 28.94 -7.82
N LEU A 250 14.68 28.45 -6.65
CA LEU A 250 15.19 29.33 -5.59
C LEU A 250 16.56 29.91 -5.95
N ASP A 251 16.74 31.20 -5.73
CA ASP A 251 18.02 31.90 -5.92
C ASP A 251 18.88 31.80 -4.64
N ILE A 252 19.27 30.57 -4.32
CA ILE A 252 20.12 30.21 -3.18
C ILE A 252 21.23 29.27 -3.66
N PRO A 253 22.32 29.08 -2.89
CA PRO A 253 23.33 28.08 -3.20
C PRO A 253 22.69 26.70 -3.41
N ARG A 254 23.17 25.96 -4.41
CA ARG A 254 22.66 24.62 -4.71
C ARG A 254 22.82 23.73 -3.47
N ASP A 255 21.73 23.08 -3.09
CA ASP A 255 21.68 22.08 -2.04
C ASP A 255 21.65 20.68 -2.67
N PRO A 256 22.75 19.91 -2.63
CA PRO A 256 22.78 18.55 -3.16
C PRO A 256 21.79 17.61 -2.48
N GLN A 257 21.37 17.92 -1.25
CA GLN A 257 20.46 17.08 -0.48
C GLN A 257 19.05 17.11 -1.05
N ALA A 258 18.63 18.23 -1.65
CA ALA A 258 17.38 18.29 -2.40
C ALA A 258 17.38 17.31 -3.58
N ASP A 259 18.50 17.23 -4.32
CA ASP A 259 18.64 16.31 -5.47
C ASP A 259 18.60 14.84 -5.02
N LEU A 260 19.24 14.51 -3.89
CA LEU A 260 19.22 13.16 -3.30
C LEU A 260 17.83 12.79 -2.78
N CYS A 261 17.13 13.71 -2.11
CA CYS A 261 15.76 13.51 -1.66
C CYS A 261 14.80 13.24 -2.84
N ILE A 262 14.92 14.01 -3.93
CA ILE A 262 14.14 13.75 -5.16
C ILE A 262 14.44 12.35 -5.69
N ARG A 263 15.72 11.96 -5.72
CA ARG A 263 16.15 10.64 -6.19
C ARG A 263 15.62 9.50 -5.34
N ALA A 264 15.78 9.59 -4.02
CA ALA A 264 15.25 8.61 -3.08
C ALA A 264 13.73 8.46 -3.25
N GLY A 265 13.01 9.58 -3.34
CA GLY A 265 11.57 9.55 -3.48
C GLY A 265 11.08 8.95 -4.79
N TYR A 266 11.62 9.32 -5.94
CA TYR A 266 11.14 8.72 -7.19
C TYR A 266 11.51 7.23 -7.31
N LEU A 267 12.65 6.79 -6.75
CA LEU A 267 13.01 5.37 -6.71
C LEU A 267 12.04 4.59 -5.81
N ALA A 268 11.79 5.10 -4.60
CA ALA A 268 10.84 4.52 -3.66
C ALA A 268 9.45 4.36 -4.28
N LEU A 269 8.92 5.44 -4.89
CA LEU A 269 7.61 5.40 -5.53
C LEU A 269 7.55 4.41 -6.71
N ARG A 270 8.63 4.30 -7.51
CA ARG A 270 8.72 3.34 -8.62
C ARG A 270 8.72 1.89 -8.14
N HIS A 271 9.54 1.55 -7.14
CA HIS A 271 9.59 0.19 -6.59
C HIS A 271 8.26 -0.23 -5.93
N ILE A 272 7.58 0.71 -5.26
CA ILE A 272 6.22 0.48 -4.75
C ILE A 272 5.25 0.27 -5.92
N ALA A 273 5.32 1.10 -6.97
CA ALA A 273 4.46 1.02 -8.15
C ALA A 273 4.63 -0.30 -8.93
N ASP A 274 5.85 -0.85 -9.00
CA ASP A 274 6.15 -2.15 -9.62
C ASP A 274 5.36 -3.29 -8.95
N SER A 275 5.20 -3.23 -7.63
CA SER A 275 4.44 -4.21 -6.83
C SER A 275 2.95 -4.28 -7.22
N PHE A 276 2.43 -3.18 -7.78
CA PHE A 276 1.06 -3.07 -8.28
C PHE A 276 0.95 -3.12 -9.80
N HIS A 277 2.05 -3.39 -10.50
CA HIS A 277 2.13 -3.44 -11.97
C HIS A 277 1.70 -2.14 -12.65
N VAL A 278 1.97 -1.00 -12.02
CA VAL A 278 1.77 0.33 -12.63
C VAL A 278 2.79 0.51 -13.76
N GLN A 279 2.33 0.91 -14.93
CA GLN A 279 3.19 1.17 -16.09
C GLN A 279 3.74 2.61 -16.03
N TYR A 280 5.04 2.77 -16.23
CA TYR A 280 5.71 4.08 -16.33
C TYR A 280 6.97 3.97 -17.20
N ASN A 281 7.50 5.11 -17.65
CA ASN A 281 8.76 5.15 -18.39
C ASN A 281 9.94 4.99 -17.41
N LEU A 282 10.75 3.93 -17.57
CA LEU A 282 11.91 3.66 -16.72
C LEU A 282 13.01 4.72 -16.89
N ASN A 283 13.16 5.25 -18.11
CA ASN A 283 14.20 6.20 -18.49
C ASN A 283 13.56 7.42 -19.17
N PRO A 284 12.81 8.25 -18.41
CA PRO A 284 12.22 9.46 -18.95
C PRO A 284 13.31 10.46 -19.35
N LYS A 285 13.09 11.16 -20.45
CA LYS A 285 13.93 12.30 -20.81
C LYS A 285 13.45 13.53 -20.01
N PRO A 286 14.34 14.45 -19.62
CA PRO A 286 13.96 15.68 -18.92
C PRO A 286 12.92 16.54 -19.66
N THR A 287 12.79 16.35 -20.98
CA THR A 287 11.84 17.06 -21.85
C THR A 287 10.52 16.32 -22.07
N ASP A 288 10.38 15.10 -21.54
CA ASP A 288 9.12 14.36 -21.67
C ASP A 288 8.00 15.10 -20.90
N PRO A 289 6.74 15.01 -21.37
CA PRO A 289 5.65 15.77 -20.77
C PRO A 289 5.35 15.32 -19.34
N ILE A 290 4.97 16.28 -18.51
CA ILE A 290 4.49 16.08 -17.14
C ILE A 290 3.03 16.53 -17.00
N SER A 291 2.38 16.13 -15.90
CA SER A 291 0.97 16.46 -15.64
C SER A 291 0.73 17.89 -15.14
N ILE A 292 1.78 18.61 -14.77
CA ILE A 292 1.70 20.02 -14.36
C ILE A 292 1.89 20.88 -15.61
N SER A 293 1.05 21.89 -15.78
CA SER A 293 1.21 22.86 -16.88
C SER A 293 2.19 23.96 -16.51
N ARG A 294 2.78 24.59 -17.54
CA ARG A 294 3.63 25.78 -17.33
C ARG A 294 2.90 26.89 -16.58
N GLN A 295 1.62 27.11 -16.90
CA GLN A 295 0.81 28.13 -16.26
C GLN A 295 0.64 27.87 -14.76
N GLU A 296 0.41 26.62 -14.34
CA GLU A 296 0.33 26.28 -12.92
C GLU A 296 1.65 26.54 -12.18
N PHE A 297 2.78 26.25 -12.83
CA PHE A 297 4.10 26.58 -12.28
C PHE A 297 4.30 28.09 -12.15
N ASP A 298 3.94 28.86 -13.17
CA ASP A 298 4.07 30.32 -13.15
C ASP A 298 3.20 30.95 -12.05
N VAL A 299 2.01 30.40 -11.77
CA VAL A 299 1.16 30.83 -10.64
C VAL A 299 1.87 30.64 -9.30
N VAL A 300 2.54 29.50 -9.09
CA VAL A 300 3.33 29.26 -7.87
C VAL A 300 4.53 30.18 -7.79
N TYR A 301 5.22 30.40 -8.91
CA TYR A 301 6.33 31.35 -9.01
C TYR A 301 5.89 32.76 -8.59
N ASP A 302 4.80 33.27 -9.17
CA ASP A 302 4.31 34.62 -8.94
C ASP A 302 3.81 34.81 -7.49
N ASP A 303 3.13 33.81 -6.91
CA ASP A 303 2.73 33.84 -5.51
C ASP A 303 3.97 33.92 -4.58
N LEU A 304 4.98 33.08 -4.79
CA LEU A 304 6.19 33.10 -3.96
C LEU A 304 7.01 34.38 -4.16
N ALA A 305 7.08 34.91 -5.39
CA ALA A 305 7.70 36.20 -5.69
C ALA A 305 7.01 37.35 -4.92
N SER A 306 5.66 37.34 -4.88
CA SER A 306 4.88 38.33 -4.13
C SER A 306 5.13 38.29 -2.62
N ARG A 307 5.53 37.12 -2.10
CA ARG A 307 5.91 36.90 -0.69
C ARG A 307 7.38 37.20 -0.39
N GLY A 308 8.14 37.70 -1.36
CA GLY A 308 9.53 38.10 -1.19
C GLY A 308 10.54 36.95 -1.22
N VAL A 309 10.13 35.76 -1.65
CA VAL A 309 11.04 34.61 -1.76
C VAL A 309 12.09 34.90 -2.85
N PRO A 310 13.39 34.65 -2.60
CA PRO A 310 14.43 34.83 -3.61
C PRO A 310 14.29 33.77 -4.72
N LEU A 311 13.86 34.20 -5.90
CA LEU A 311 13.66 33.34 -7.07
C LEU A 311 14.61 33.75 -8.21
N LYS A 312 15.11 32.75 -8.95
CA LYS A 312 15.93 32.97 -10.14
C LYS A 312 15.11 33.70 -11.20
N ARG A 313 15.77 34.58 -11.96
CA ARG A 313 15.11 35.47 -12.95
C ARG A 313 14.66 34.76 -14.23
N ASP A 314 15.40 33.75 -14.69
CA ASP A 314 15.08 33.01 -15.92
C ASP A 314 13.97 31.97 -15.64
N ARG A 315 12.72 32.41 -15.76
CA ARG A 315 11.54 31.57 -15.53
C ARG A 315 11.47 30.36 -16.47
N ASP A 316 11.95 30.52 -17.71
CA ASP A 316 11.91 29.43 -18.69
C ASP A 316 12.91 28.33 -18.34
N GLN A 317 14.08 28.70 -17.84
CA GLN A 317 15.03 27.73 -17.31
C GLN A 317 14.51 27.06 -16.04
N CYS A 318 13.93 27.82 -15.10
CA CYS A 318 13.32 27.25 -13.89
C CYS A 318 12.25 26.21 -14.23
N TRP A 319 11.39 26.50 -15.20
CA TRP A 319 10.38 25.55 -15.68
C TRP A 319 11.00 24.28 -16.27
N ARG A 320 11.99 24.42 -17.16
CA ARG A 320 12.67 23.27 -17.78
C ARG A 320 13.30 22.37 -16.72
N ASP A 321 13.96 22.96 -15.71
CA ASP A 321 14.61 22.21 -14.64
C ASP A 321 13.58 21.56 -13.71
N PHE A 322 12.50 22.28 -13.35
CA PHE A 322 11.41 21.72 -12.56
C PHE A 322 10.76 20.53 -13.26
N ALA A 323 10.42 20.68 -14.55
CA ALA A 323 9.84 19.61 -15.34
C ALA A 323 10.80 18.42 -15.50
N GLY A 324 12.09 18.70 -15.69
CA GLY A 324 13.15 17.70 -15.77
C GLY A 324 13.32 16.87 -14.50
N TRP A 325 13.02 17.42 -13.32
CA TRP A 325 12.92 16.66 -12.09
C TRP A 325 11.58 15.91 -11.98
N ARG A 326 10.47 16.62 -12.19
CA ARG A 326 9.10 16.12 -11.97
C ARG A 326 8.77 14.88 -12.80
N VAL A 327 9.29 14.81 -14.02
CA VAL A 327 9.07 13.69 -14.95
C VAL A 327 9.46 12.32 -14.36
N ASN A 328 10.40 12.29 -13.41
CA ASN A 328 10.87 11.05 -12.82
C ASN A 328 9.81 10.36 -11.94
N TYR A 329 8.91 11.14 -11.33
CA TYR A 329 7.88 10.65 -10.41
C TYR A 329 6.44 11.01 -10.81
N ASP A 330 6.23 11.75 -11.90
CA ASP A 330 4.90 12.19 -12.37
C ASP A 330 3.87 11.05 -12.46
N THR A 331 4.09 10.10 -13.36
CA THR A 331 3.13 9.03 -13.60
C THR A 331 2.90 8.15 -12.37
N VAL A 332 3.97 7.77 -11.67
CA VAL A 332 3.88 6.87 -10.50
C VAL A 332 3.20 7.54 -9.31
N LEU A 333 3.47 8.82 -9.05
CA LEU A 333 2.81 9.57 -7.98
C LEU A 333 1.30 9.64 -8.22
N LEU A 334 0.88 9.97 -9.44
CA LEU A 334 -0.54 10.06 -9.79
C LEU A 334 -1.24 8.70 -9.75
N ALA A 335 -0.58 7.65 -10.24
CA ALA A 335 -1.11 6.29 -10.21
C ALA A 335 -1.31 5.79 -8.77
N LEU A 336 -0.34 6.03 -7.88
CA LEU A 336 -0.43 5.64 -6.47
C LEU A 336 -1.45 6.50 -5.70
N ALA A 337 -1.55 7.80 -5.98
CA ALA A 337 -2.59 8.66 -5.41
C ALA A 337 -4.00 8.18 -5.81
N ASN A 338 -4.19 7.75 -7.05
CA ASN A 338 -5.45 7.17 -7.52
C ASN A 338 -5.72 5.80 -6.89
N LEU A 339 -4.71 4.92 -6.84
CA LEU A 339 -4.80 3.58 -6.26
C LEU A 339 -5.23 3.62 -4.79
N THR A 340 -4.70 4.58 -4.03
CA THR A 340 -5.00 4.75 -2.61
C THR A 340 -6.24 5.61 -2.35
N MET A 341 -6.80 6.26 -3.39
CA MET A 341 -7.86 7.28 -3.29
C MET A 341 -7.49 8.34 -2.25
N ALA A 342 -6.35 8.97 -2.47
CA ALA A 342 -5.80 10.00 -1.61
C ALA A 342 -6.72 11.25 -1.54
N PRO A 343 -6.73 11.97 -0.40
CA PRO A 343 -7.42 13.25 -0.27
C PRO A 343 -6.88 14.26 -1.27
N TYR A 344 -7.69 15.25 -1.62
CA TYR A 344 -7.28 16.33 -2.51
C TYR A 344 -5.98 17.01 -2.03
N ALA A 345 -5.01 17.13 -2.93
CA ALA A 345 -3.79 17.90 -2.78
C ALA A 345 -3.35 18.43 -4.15
N PRO A 346 -2.85 19.67 -4.23
CA PRO A 346 -2.36 20.25 -5.48
C PRO A 346 -1.26 19.38 -6.11
N TRP A 347 -1.18 19.36 -7.44
CA TRP A 347 -0.10 18.72 -8.22
C TRP A 347 0.01 17.20 -8.08
N SER A 348 -0.93 16.58 -7.37
CA SER A 348 -0.94 15.15 -7.08
C SER A 348 -2.36 14.59 -7.22
N SER A 349 -3.11 14.47 -6.13
CA SER A 349 -4.41 13.81 -6.14
C SER A 349 -5.54 14.65 -6.76
N ASP A 350 -5.36 15.95 -6.93
CA ASP A 350 -6.26 16.82 -7.72
C ASP A 350 -6.44 16.35 -9.18
N ARG A 351 -5.44 15.63 -9.71
CA ARG A 351 -5.45 14.97 -11.03
C ARG A 351 -5.96 13.53 -10.97
N SER A 352 -5.91 12.88 -9.81
CA SER A 352 -6.49 11.54 -9.61
C SER A 352 -8.01 11.58 -9.48
N LEU A 353 -8.57 12.72 -9.06
CA LEU A 353 -9.99 12.95 -8.79
C LEU A 353 -10.80 13.38 -10.02
N ILE A 354 -10.45 12.93 -11.24
CA ILE A 354 -11.21 13.23 -12.47
C ILE A 354 -12.70 12.83 -12.35
N GLY A 355 -13.06 11.94 -11.40
CA GLY A 355 -14.45 11.65 -11.02
C GLY A 355 -15.08 12.54 -9.93
N ALA A 356 -14.31 13.20 -9.05
CA ALA A 356 -14.85 13.98 -7.92
C ALA A 356 -15.06 15.48 -8.24
N ARG A 357 -14.29 16.06 -9.18
CA ARG A 357 -14.54 17.43 -9.69
C ARG A 357 -15.94 17.61 -10.29
N LYS A 358 -16.58 16.52 -10.76
CA LYS A 358 -17.98 16.53 -11.23
C LYS A 358 -19.01 16.63 -10.10
N ILE A 359 -18.65 16.23 -8.87
CA ILE A 359 -19.58 16.16 -7.73
C ILE A 359 -19.54 17.46 -6.91
N ASP A 360 -18.36 18.06 -6.72
CA ASP A 360 -18.26 19.33 -5.96
C ASP A 360 -18.81 20.53 -6.73
N ARG A 361 -18.67 20.59 -8.07
CA ARG A 361 -19.30 21.66 -8.87
C ARG A 361 -20.84 21.61 -8.89
N GLN A 362 -21.47 20.52 -8.45
CA GLN A 362 -22.92 20.44 -8.29
C GLN A 362 -23.41 20.90 -6.91
N ASN A 363 -22.49 21.10 -5.96
CA ASN A 363 -22.79 21.49 -4.58
C ASN A 363 -22.28 22.89 -4.22
N GLU A 364 -21.73 23.66 -5.16
CA GLU A 364 -21.54 25.10 -4.96
C GLU A 364 -22.90 25.81 -5.07
N PRO A 365 -23.42 26.43 -3.98
CA PRO A 365 -24.54 27.34 -4.12
C PRO A 365 -24.06 28.55 -4.93
N ASN A 366 -24.67 28.78 -6.08
CA ASN A 366 -24.50 30.01 -6.88
C ASN A 366 -24.43 31.23 -5.95
N ARG A 367 -23.27 31.87 -5.89
CA ARG A 367 -23.08 33.21 -5.36
C ARG A 367 -22.17 33.99 -6.28
#